data_AF-A0A9E5ZIK1-F1
#
_entry.id   AF-A0A9E5ZIK1-F1
#
_cell.length_a   1.000
_cell.length_b   1.000
_cell.length_c   1.000
_cell.angle_alpha   90.00
_cell.angle_beta   90.00
_cell.angle_gamma   90.00
#
_symmetry.space_group_name_H-M   'P 1'
#
loop_
_entity.id
_entity.type
_entity.pdbx_description
1 polymer ?
#
loop_
_entity_poly.entity_id
_entity_poly.type
_entity_poly.pdbx_seq_one_letter_code
_entity_poly.pdbx_strand_id
1 'polypeptide(L)'
;MVKKHLFLLVLLTFINVNVLAQGEKNQFDADGKRHGLWKKNFQNTTQPRYEGQFNHGKEVGLFKFYKLIRKRSVLSATKYFQQDGTAKVKFLSSKGKIISEGQMKGKLYIGAWKYYHKNSNTIMTLETYNTSGELIGERKVFYKDGLVAEIVNYKNGQLEGTSKYYANNGTLVKSYVYVNGQLNGPSKHYDSEGRITVEGPYKNGKKHSVWKYYSNGKLIKTKDFTIYSKNPYKQY
;
A
#
# COMPACT_ATOMS: atom_id res chain seq x y z
N MET A 1 -28.92 -79.33 13.88
CA MET A 1 -28.60 -78.74 12.55
C MET A 1 -28.40 -77.24 12.70
N VAL A 2 -27.14 -76.77 12.80
CA VAL A 2 -26.82 -75.34 12.87
C VAL A 2 -26.25 -74.93 11.52
N LYS A 3 -26.97 -74.09 10.76
CA LYS A 3 -26.49 -73.52 9.49
C LYS A 3 -25.43 -72.45 9.80
N LYS A 4 -24.17 -72.70 9.41
CA LYS A 4 -23.13 -71.67 9.35
C LYS A 4 -23.34 -70.84 8.07
N HIS A 5 -23.61 -69.54 8.22
CA HIS A 5 -23.55 -68.60 7.10
C HIS A 5 -22.11 -68.10 6.95
N LEU A 6 -21.49 -68.45 5.82
CA LEU A 6 -20.19 -67.96 5.39
C LEU A 6 -20.39 -66.56 4.78
N PHE A 7 -20.01 -65.51 5.52
CA PHE A 7 -19.96 -64.15 4.98
C PHE A 7 -18.68 -63.99 4.15
N LEU A 8 -18.82 -63.89 2.83
CA LEU A 8 -17.72 -63.56 1.93
C LEU A 8 -17.52 -62.03 1.95
N LEU A 9 -16.48 -61.59 2.65
CA LEU A 9 -16.11 -60.18 2.71
C LEU A 9 -15.31 -59.82 1.45
N VAL A 10 -15.96 -59.25 0.45
CA VAL A 10 -15.28 -58.70 -0.75
C VAL A 10 -14.65 -57.36 -0.37
N LEU A 11 -13.35 -57.38 -0.10
CA LEU A 11 -12.56 -56.18 0.15
C LEU A 11 -12.25 -55.50 -1.19
N LEU A 12 -13.10 -54.55 -1.60
CA LEU A 12 -12.84 -53.65 -2.73
C LEU A 12 -11.71 -52.68 -2.34
N THR A 13 -10.50 -53.00 -2.78
CA THR A 13 -9.35 -52.11 -2.68
C THR A 13 -9.48 -51.03 -3.76
N PHE A 14 -9.94 -49.85 -3.36
CA PHE A 14 -9.84 -48.66 -4.20
C PHE A 14 -8.37 -48.24 -4.32
N ILE A 15 -7.72 -48.69 -5.39
CA ILE A 15 -6.43 -48.14 -5.83
C ILE A 15 -6.70 -46.70 -6.28
N ASN A 16 -6.44 -45.75 -5.39
CA ASN A 16 -6.40 -44.33 -5.73
C ASN A 16 -5.18 -44.10 -6.62
N VAL A 17 -5.37 -44.24 -7.93
CA VAL A 17 -4.39 -43.78 -8.93
C VAL A 17 -4.45 -42.26 -8.97
N ASN A 18 -3.76 -41.59 -8.04
CA ASN A 18 -3.42 -40.19 -8.21
C ASN A 18 -2.37 -40.10 -9.31
N VAL A 19 -2.82 -40.21 -10.57
CA VAL A 19 -2.03 -39.74 -11.71
C VAL A 19 -1.87 -38.25 -11.47
N LEU A 20 -0.68 -37.84 -11.03
CA LEU A 20 -0.23 -36.46 -11.07
C LEU A 20 -0.13 -36.08 -12.56
N ALA A 21 -1.27 -35.75 -13.16
CA ALA A 21 -1.30 -35.00 -14.39
C ALA A 21 -0.69 -33.64 -14.06
N GLN A 22 0.64 -33.52 -14.18
CA GLN A 22 1.28 -32.24 -14.34
C GLN A 22 0.77 -31.70 -15.67
N GLY A 23 -0.37 -30.99 -15.62
CA GLY A 23 -1.00 -30.44 -16.82
C GLY A 23 0.04 -29.70 -17.63
N GLU A 24 0.02 -29.93 -18.95
CA GLU A 24 0.94 -29.28 -19.86
C GLU A 24 0.92 -27.77 -19.64
N LYS A 25 2.11 -27.15 -19.66
CA LYS A 25 2.24 -25.71 -19.45
C LYS A 25 2.14 -24.98 -20.77
N ASN A 26 1.73 -23.72 -20.70
CA ASN A 26 1.67 -22.76 -21.82
C ASN A 26 0.70 -23.19 -22.92
N GLN A 27 -0.46 -23.72 -22.53
CA GLN A 27 -1.51 -24.16 -23.45
C GLN A 27 -2.45 -23.01 -23.83
N PHE A 28 -3.12 -23.17 -24.96
CA PHE A 28 -4.16 -22.26 -25.46
C PHE A 28 -5.51 -23.00 -25.53
N ASP A 29 -6.61 -22.27 -25.36
CA ASP A 29 -7.96 -22.77 -25.62
C ASP A 29 -8.29 -22.75 -27.12
N ALA A 30 -9.51 -23.19 -27.46
CA ALA A 30 -10.02 -23.23 -28.83
C ALA A 30 -10.04 -21.85 -29.52
N ASP A 31 -10.10 -20.75 -28.76
CA ASP A 31 -10.06 -19.38 -29.29
C ASP A 31 -8.62 -18.84 -29.44
N GLY A 32 -7.60 -19.66 -29.16
CA GLY A 32 -6.21 -19.22 -29.14
C GLY A 32 -5.85 -18.33 -27.93
N LYS A 33 -6.65 -18.34 -26.86
CA LYS A 33 -6.36 -17.60 -25.62
C LYS A 33 -5.63 -18.50 -24.63
N ARG A 34 -4.78 -17.89 -23.80
CA ARG A 34 -4.00 -18.62 -22.78
C ARG A 34 -4.92 -19.40 -21.83
N HIS A 35 -4.64 -20.68 -21.61
CA HIS A 35 -5.42 -21.55 -20.73
C HIS A 35 -4.51 -22.48 -19.92
N GLY A 36 -4.92 -22.80 -18.69
CA GLY A 36 -4.19 -23.73 -17.82
C GLY A 36 -2.93 -23.12 -17.18
N LEU A 37 -1.98 -23.97 -16.82
CA LEU A 37 -0.73 -23.56 -16.16
C LEU A 37 0.20 -22.86 -17.14
N TRP A 38 0.81 -21.76 -16.71
CA TRP A 38 1.72 -20.97 -17.53
C TRP A 38 3.02 -20.69 -16.80
N LYS A 39 4.13 -20.78 -17.54
CA LYS A 39 5.47 -20.42 -17.09
C LYS A 39 6.21 -19.74 -18.25
N LYS A 40 6.61 -18.49 -18.03
CA LYS A 40 7.46 -17.74 -18.97
C LYS A 40 8.83 -17.53 -18.36
N ASN A 41 9.89 -17.80 -19.13
CA ASN A 41 11.27 -17.56 -18.71
C ASN A 41 11.75 -16.16 -19.10
N PHE A 42 12.86 -15.70 -18.51
CA PHE A 42 13.61 -14.56 -19.03
C PHE A 42 14.24 -14.91 -20.37
N GLN A 43 14.32 -13.93 -21.27
CA GLN A 43 14.89 -14.10 -22.61
C GLN A 43 16.29 -14.69 -22.54
N ASN A 44 16.58 -15.70 -23.37
CA ASN A 44 17.85 -16.41 -23.45
C ASN A 44 18.27 -17.09 -22.12
N THR A 45 17.32 -17.46 -21.27
CA THR A 45 17.58 -18.21 -20.04
C THR A 45 16.52 -19.28 -19.78
N THR A 46 16.85 -20.23 -18.91
CA THR A 46 15.89 -21.19 -18.33
C THR A 46 15.21 -20.66 -17.05
N GLN A 47 15.52 -19.43 -16.66
CA GLN A 47 15.11 -18.84 -15.39
C GLN A 47 13.68 -18.30 -15.49
N PRO A 48 12.74 -18.71 -14.62
CA PRO A 48 11.35 -18.24 -14.68
C PRO A 48 11.26 -16.73 -14.44
N ARG A 49 10.54 -16.02 -15.31
CA ARG A 49 10.13 -14.63 -15.12
C ARG A 49 8.78 -14.54 -14.42
N TYR A 50 7.85 -15.43 -14.77
CA TYR A 50 6.62 -15.62 -14.02
C TYR A 50 6.08 -17.04 -14.17
N GLU A 51 5.25 -17.44 -13.21
CA GLU A 51 4.39 -18.63 -13.28
C GLU A 51 3.00 -18.30 -12.72
N GLY A 52 1.96 -18.94 -13.23
CA GLY A 52 0.58 -18.73 -12.81
C GLY A 52 -0.40 -19.55 -13.65
N GLN A 53 -1.69 -19.23 -13.55
CA GLN A 53 -2.75 -19.94 -14.27
C GLN A 53 -3.61 -18.96 -15.08
N PHE A 54 -3.96 -19.35 -16.30
CA PHE A 54 -4.91 -18.62 -17.12
C PHE A 54 -6.20 -19.42 -17.29
N ASN A 55 -7.33 -18.71 -17.35
CA ASN A 55 -8.62 -19.25 -17.74
C ASN A 55 -9.19 -18.37 -18.84
N HIS A 56 -9.24 -18.89 -20.07
CA HIS A 56 -9.69 -18.18 -21.27
C HIS A 56 -9.06 -16.78 -21.45
N GLY A 57 -7.73 -16.73 -21.34
CA GLY A 57 -6.92 -15.53 -21.47
C GLY A 57 -6.83 -14.65 -20.22
N LYS A 58 -7.65 -14.90 -19.19
CA LYS A 58 -7.67 -14.13 -17.94
C LYS A 58 -6.78 -14.79 -16.88
N GLU A 59 -5.98 -13.99 -16.17
CA GLU A 59 -5.23 -14.47 -15.01
C GLU A 59 -6.18 -14.95 -13.90
N VAL A 60 -5.92 -16.14 -13.35
CA VAL A 60 -6.66 -16.70 -12.22
C VAL A 60 -5.71 -17.26 -11.16
N GLY A 61 -6.14 -17.20 -9.90
CA GLY A 61 -5.38 -17.78 -8.79
C GLY A 61 -4.04 -17.09 -8.55
N LEU A 62 -3.06 -17.86 -8.07
CA LEU A 62 -1.75 -17.34 -7.67
C LEU A 62 -0.79 -17.23 -8.87
N PHE A 63 -0.31 -16.01 -9.10
CA PHE A 63 0.86 -15.73 -9.92
C PHE A 63 2.06 -15.42 -9.05
N LYS A 64 3.22 -15.95 -9.45
CA LYS A 64 4.53 -15.58 -8.90
C LYS A 64 5.34 -14.88 -9.99
N PHE A 65 5.96 -13.76 -9.61
CA PHE A 65 6.80 -12.96 -10.48
C PHE A 65 8.21 -12.87 -9.92
N TYR A 66 9.20 -13.03 -10.79
CA TYR A 66 10.60 -13.08 -10.41
C TYR A 66 11.38 -11.92 -11.02
N LYS A 67 12.47 -11.55 -10.36
CA LYS A 67 13.54 -10.71 -10.91
C LYS A 67 14.77 -11.59 -11.13
N LEU A 68 15.52 -11.32 -12.20
CA LEU A 68 16.77 -12.01 -12.46
C LEU A 68 17.90 -11.34 -11.67
N ILE A 69 18.43 -12.02 -10.66
CA ILE A 69 19.51 -11.52 -9.79
C ILE A 69 20.64 -12.54 -9.82
N ARG A 70 21.85 -12.14 -10.23
CA ARG A 70 23.01 -13.04 -10.37
C ARG A 70 22.67 -14.31 -11.16
N LYS A 71 22.01 -14.13 -12.32
CA LYS A 71 21.54 -15.20 -13.23
C LYS A 71 20.55 -16.21 -12.59
N ARG A 72 19.95 -15.88 -11.44
CA ARG A 72 18.93 -16.71 -10.78
C ARG A 72 17.61 -15.95 -10.65
N SER A 73 16.50 -16.65 -10.82
CA SER A 73 15.18 -16.11 -10.53
C SER A 73 14.96 -15.96 -9.03
N VAL A 74 14.73 -14.73 -8.60
CA VAL A 74 14.42 -14.40 -7.21
C VAL A 74 12.98 -13.89 -7.15
N LEU A 75 12.15 -14.52 -6.31
CA LEU A 75 10.74 -14.15 -6.14
C LEU A 75 10.65 -12.69 -5.68
N SER A 76 9.85 -11.91 -6.40
CA SER A 76 9.76 -10.46 -6.22
C SER A 76 8.33 -9.96 -6.01
N ALA A 77 7.34 -10.69 -6.51
CA ALA A 77 5.95 -10.41 -6.21
C ALA A 77 5.10 -11.69 -6.29
N THR A 78 4.01 -11.71 -5.52
CA THR A 78 2.90 -12.65 -5.70
C THR A 78 1.62 -11.87 -5.95
N LYS A 79 0.80 -12.31 -6.90
CA LYS A 79 -0.54 -11.75 -7.14
C LYS A 79 -1.56 -12.88 -7.09
N TYR A 80 -2.57 -12.76 -6.24
CA TYR A 80 -3.70 -13.67 -6.22
C TYR A 80 -4.89 -13.00 -6.88
N PHE A 81 -5.22 -13.41 -8.10
CA PHE A 81 -6.32 -12.86 -8.89
C PHE A 81 -7.67 -13.41 -8.40
N GLN A 82 -8.59 -12.50 -8.15
CA GLN A 82 -9.95 -12.76 -7.67
C GLN A 82 -10.93 -12.71 -8.86
N GLN A 83 -12.12 -13.29 -8.68
CA GLN A 83 -13.14 -13.36 -9.73
C GLN A 83 -13.68 -11.98 -10.16
N ASP A 84 -13.61 -10.99 -9.27
CA ASP A 84 -14.01 -9.59 -9.52
C ASP A 84 -12.98 -8.79 -10.35
N GLY A 85 -11.91 -9.44 -10.82
CA GLY A 85 -10.83 -8.82 -11.59
C GLY A 85 -9.82 -8.04 -10.75
N THR A 86 -9.95 -8.04 -9.43
CA THR A 86 -8.93 -7.50 -8.53
C THR A 86 -7.88 -8.55 -8.18
N ALA A 87 -6.75 -8.13 -7.64
CA ALA A 87 -5.71 -9.03 -7.15
C ALA A 87 -5.20 -8.60 -5.78
N LYS A 88 -5.03 -9.57 -4.87
CA LYS A 88 -4.25 -9.35 -3.64
C LYS A 88 -2.76 -9.49 -3.99
N VAL A 89 -1.97 -8.48 -3.67
CA VAL A 89 -0.57 -8.37 -4.12
C VAL A 89 0.36 -8.28 -2.92
N LYS A 90 1.48 -9.00 -2.99
CA LYS A 90 2.62 -8.85 -2.07
C LYS A 90 3.87 -8.63 -2.90
N PHE A 91 4.63 -7.59 -2.57
CA PHE A 91 5.97 -7.35 -3.11
C PHE A 91 7.01 -7.82 -2.10
N LEU A 92 8.06 -8.49 -2.58
CA LEU A 92 9.06 -9.13 -1.74
C LEU A 92 10.46 -8.59 -2.04
N SER A 93 11.27 -8.52 -0.99
CA SER A 93 12.71 -8.31 -1.09
C SER A 93 13.40 -9.53 -1.70
N SER A 94 14.67 -9.37 -2.08
CA SER A 94 15.49 -10.50 -2.56
C SER A 94 15.70 -11.61 -1.52
N LYS A 95 15.44 -11.32 -0.23
CA LYS A 95 15.48 -12.29 0.87
C LYS A 95 14.11 -12.91 1.18
N GLY A 96 13.08 -12.63 0.37
CA GLY A 96 11.72 -13.16 0.56
C GLY A 96 10.89 -12.48 1.66
N LYS A 97 11.39 -11.42 2.32
CA LYS A 97 10.56 -10.61 3.22
C LYS A 97 9.61 -9.71 2.44
N ILE A 98 8.37 -9.56 2.90
CA ILE A 98 7.37 -8.65 2.33
C ILE A 98 7.84 -7.20 2.53
N ILE A 99 7.84 -6.42 1.45
CA ILE A 99 8.14 -4.98 1.44
C ILE A 99 6.85 -4.16 1.44
N SER A 100 5.85 -4.63 0.70
CA SER A 100 4.52 -4.03 0.71
C SER A 100 3.45 -5.02 0.28
N GLU A 101 2.22 -4.77 0.72
CA GLU A 101 1.06 -5.55 0.32
C GLU A 101 -0.21 -4.69 0.26
N GLY A 102 -1.14 -5.12 -0.58
CA GLY A 102 -2.41 -4.43 -0.80
C GLY A 102 -3.22 -5.08 -1.90
N GLN A 103 -4.22 -4.36 -2.40
CA GLN A 103 -5.06 -4.82 -3.51
C GLN A 103 -4.81 -3.98 -4.77
N MET A 104 -4.92 -4.62 -5.94
CA MET A 104 -4.82 -3.96 -7.24
C MET A 104 -6.03 -4.28 -8.11
N LYS A 105 -6.44 -3.32 -8.95
CA LYS A 105 -7.30 -3.57 -10.12
C LYS A 105 -6.52 -3.19 -11.37
N GLY A 106 -6.12 -4.19 -12.16
CA GLY A 106 -5.16 -3.99 -13.26
C GLY A 106 -3.82 -3.44 -12.76
N LYS A 107 -3.51 -2.19 -13.13
CA LYS A 107 -2.28 -1.47 -12.70
C LYS A 107 -2.50 -0.55 -11.50
N LEU A 108 -3.74 -0.28 -11.11
CA LEU A 108 -4.08 0.67 -10.06
C LEU A 108 -4.05 0.01 -8.68
N TYR A 109 -3.55 0.74 -7.68
CA TYR A 109 -3.66 0.38 -6.28
C TYR A 109 -5.06 0.74 -5.78
N ILE A 110 -5.70 -0.16 -5.04
CA ILE A 110 -7.04 0.05 -4.47
C ILE A 110 -7.04 -0.41 -3.01
N GLY A 111 -7.91 0.20 -2.20
CA GLY A 111 -8.05 -0.13 -0.78
C GLY A 111 -6.78 0.16 0.01
N ALA A 112 -6.63 -0.53 1.15
CA ALA A 112 -5.51 -0.34 2.05
C ALA A 112 -4.21 -0.95 1.50
N TRP A 113 -3.15 -0.15 1.55
CA TRP A 113 -1.77 -0.53 1.22
C TRP A 113 -0.87 -0.37 2.43
N LYS A 114 -0.12 -1.42 2.73
CA LYS A 114 0.84 -1.48 3.82
C LYS A 114 2.24 -1.57 3.23
N TYR A 115 3.14 -0.76 3.77
CA TYR A 115 4.57 -0.79 3.47
C TYR A 115 5.32 -1.08 4.76
N TYR A 116 6.35 -1.91 4.70
CA TYR A 116 7.07 -2.39 5.88
C TYR A 116 8.47 -1.80 5.97
N HIS A 117 8.94 -1.60 7.20
CA HIS A 117 10.32 -1.22 7.47
C HIS A 117 11.27 -2.31 6.95
N LYS A 118 12.45 -1.87 6.46
CA LYS A 118 13.46 -2.79 5.90
C LYS A 118 13.82 -3.88 6.91
N ASN A 119 13.70 -5.14 6.46
CA ASN A 119 13.96 -6.34 7.24
C ASN A 119 13.06 -6.53 8.48
N SER A 120 11.97 -5.78 8.63
CA SER A 120 11.02 -5.86 9.75
C SER A 120 9.61 -6.23 9.27
N ASN A 121 8.77 -6.69 10.20
CA ASN A 121 7.33 -6.84 10.00
C ASN A 121 6.55 -5.61 10.49
N THR A 122 7.24 -4.59 11.04
CA THR A 122 6.63 -3.32 11.45
C THR A 122 6.23 -2.51 10.24
N ILE A 123 5.00 -2.00 10.24
CA ILE A 123 4.49 -1.09 9.20
C ILE A 123 5.27 0.22 9.26
N MET A 124 5.72 0.69 8.11
CA MET A 124 6.35 1.99 7.88
C MET A 124 5.34 3.00 7.36
N THR A 125 4.44 2.57 6.48
CA THR A 125 3.44 3.45 5.87
C THR A 125 2.14 2.69 5.66
N LEU A 126 1.02 3.35 5.96
CA LEU A 126 -0.32 2.91 5.66
C LEU A 126 -1.01 3.96 4.80
N GLU A 127 -1.54 3.52 3.66
CA GLU A 127 -2.21 4.35 2.67
C GLU A 127 -3.53 3.69 2.26
N THR A 128 -4.53 4.47 1.84
CA THR A 128 -5.78 3.94 1.29
C THR A 128 -6.06 4.60 -0.06
N TYR A 129 -6.44 3.79 -1.05
CA TYR A 129 -6.72 4.25 -2.40
C TYR A 129 -8.17 3.98 -2.81
N ASN A 130 -8.77 4.90 -3.56
CA ASN A 130 -10.06 4.69 -4.21
C ASN A 130 -9.92 3.79 -5.46
N THR A 131 -11.03 3.52 -6.15
CA THR A 131 -11.07 2.67 -7.35
C THR A 131 -10.36 3.26 -8.57
N SER A 132 -10.13 4.58 -8.59
CA SER A 132 -9.35 5.31 -9.60
C SER A 132 -7.85 5.30 -9.31
N GLY A 133 -7.42 4.76 -8.17
CA GLY A 133 -6.01 4.72 -7.76
C GLY A 133 -5.52 6.00 -7.07
N GLU A 134 -6.43 6.84 -6.59
CA GLU A 134 -6.09 8.09 -5.89
C GLU A 134 -6.13 7.88 -4.37
N LEU A 135 -5.22 8.53 -3.64
CA LEU A 135 -5.19 8.48 -2.18
C LEU A 135 -6.45 9.11 -1.57
N ILE A 136 -6.99 8.45 -0.55
CA ILE A 136 -8.14 8.92 0.23
C ILE A 136 -7.92 8.65 1.72
N GLY A 137 -8.50 9.51 2.56
CA GLY A 137 -8.45 9.38 4.01
C GLY A 137 -7.05 9.58 4.59
N GLU A 138 -6.81 8.96 5.75
CA GLU A 138 -5.55 9.09 6.47
C GLU A 138 -4.43 8.26 5.82
N ARG A 139 -3.35 8.93 5.45
CA ARG A 139 -2.02 8.36 5.26
C ARG A 139 -1.26 8.44 6.58
N LYS A 140 -0.72 7.33 7.05
CA LYS A 140 0.08 7.26 8.28
C LYS A 140 1.50 6.79 7.98
N VAL A 141 2.48 7.46 8.56
CA VAL A 141 3.89 7.02 8.58
C VAL A 141 4.27 6.70 10.01
N PHE A 142 5.03 5.62 10.19
CA PHE A 142 5.42 5.12 11.50
C PHE A 142 6.95 5.02 11.62
N TYR A 143 7.47 5.30 12.80
CA TYR A 143 8.81 4.96 13.22
C TYR A 143 9.00 3.44 13.34
N LYS A 144 10.25 2.99 13.51
CA LYS A 144 10.58 1.55 13.58
C LYS A 144 10.04 0.85 14.84
N ASP A 145 9.85 1.62 15.91
CA ASP A 145 9.22 1.19 17.17
C ASP A 145 7.68 1.12 17.06
N GLY A 146 7.10 1.56 15.94
CA GLY A 146 5.65 1.57 15.71
C GLY A 146 4.95 2.86 16.13
N LEU A 147 5.65 3.84 16.70
CA LEU A 147 5.08 5.15 16.99
C LEU A 147 4.77 5.90 15.69
N VAL A 148 3.69 6.68 15.69
CA VAL A 148 3.31 7.48 14.53
C VAL A 148 4.29 8.63 14.37
N ALA A 149 4.81 8.80 13.15
CA ALA A 149 5.65 9.93 12.74
C ALA A 149 4.83 11.01 12.02
N GLU A 150 3.82 10.60 11.25
CA GLU A 150 3.03 11.49 10.39
C GLU A 150 1.61 10.95 10.24
N ILE A 151 0.63 11.85 10.31
CA ILE A 151 -0.76 11.62 9.89
C ILE A 151 -1.11 12.74 8.92
N VAL A 152 -1.44 12.40 7.68
CA VAL A 152 -1.82 13.33 6.63
C VAL A 152 -3.10 12.84 6.00
N ASN A 153 -4.04 13.76 5.74
CA ASN A 153 -5.32 13.42 5.13
C ASN A 153 -5.35 13.75 3.64
N TYR A 154 -5.94 12.86 2.86
CA TYR A 154 -6.10 13.00 1.42
C TYR A 154 -7.57 12.91 1.01
N LYS A 155 -7.94 13.67 -0.02
CA LYS A 155 -9.21 13.57 -0.74
C LYS A 155 -8.91 13.56 -2.23
N ASN A 156 -9.22 12.46 -2.90
CA ASN A 156 -8.99 12.25 -4.34
C ASN A 156 -7.57 12.64 -4.76
N GLY A 157 -6.57 12.12 -4.04
CA GLY A 157 -5.15 12.34 -4.32
C GLY A 157 -4.58 13.68 -3.87
N GLN A 158 -5.40 14.61 -3.38
CA GLN A 158 -4.96 15.92 -2.89
C GLN A 158 -4.95 15.99 -1.36
N LEU A 159 -4.02 16.74 -0.78
CA LEU A 159 -3.99 17.00 0.67
C LEU A 159 -5.24 17.78 1.08
N GLU A 160 -5.93 17.30 2.11
CA GLU A 160 -7.19 17.88 2.57
C GLU A 160 -7.33 17.69 4.09
N GLY A 161 -7.59 18.75 4.83
CA GLY A 161 -7.77 18.72 6.27
C GLY A 161 -6.47 18.79 7.08
N THR A 162 -6.51 18.29 8.31
CA THR A 162 -5.38 18.45 9.26
C THR A 162 -4.29 17.41 9.01
N SER A 163 -3.04 17.89 8.96
CA SER A 163 -1.82 17.08 8.95
C SER A 163 -1.05 17.27 10.26
N LYS A 164 -0.60 16.18 10.87
CA LYS A 164 0.14 16.16 12.14
C LYS A 164 1.45 15.40 11.98
N TYR A 165 2.50 15.94 12.57
CA TYR A 165 3.84 15.36 12.57
C TYR A 165 4.32 15.22 14.00
N TYR A 166 4.92 14.08 14.31
CA TYR A 166 5.33 13.70 15.65
C TYR A 166 6.82 13.40 15.67
N ALA A 167 7.47 13.60 16.81
CA ALA A 167 8.82 13.12 17.07
C ALA A 167 8.80 11.63 17.45
N ASN A 168 9.98 11.00 17.50
CA ASN A 168 10.14 9.59 17.83
C ASN A 168 9.75 9.23 19.28
N ASN A 169 9.54 10.22 20.15
CA ASN A 169 8.99 10.01 21.49
C ASN A 169 7.45 10.20 21.54
N GLY A 170 6.80 10.44 20.39
CA GLY A 170 5.37 10.69 20.29
C GLY A 170 4.94 12.15 20.52
N THR A 171 5.85 13.07 20.82
CA THR A 171 5.52 14.50 20.97
C THR A 171 5.09 15.07 19.63
N LEU A 172 3.93 15.74 19.57
CA LEU A 172 3.49 16.49 18.38
C LEU A 172 4.47 17.63 18.13
N VAL A 173 5.08 17.69 16.95
CA VAL A 173 6.05 18.74 16.58
C VAL A 173 5.45 19.77 15.63
N LYS A 174 4.52 19.38 14.76
CA LYS A 174 3.90 20.27 13.76
C LYS A 174 2.46 19.87 13.48
N SER A 175 1.63 20.88 13.26
CA SER A 175 0.26 20.75 12.77
C SER A 175 0.00 21.77 11.67
N TYR A 176 -0.67 21.34 10.60
CA TYR A 176 -1.04 22.16 9.44
C TYR A 176 -2.45 21.82 8.98
N VAL A 177 -3.14 22.79 8.38
CA VAL A 177 -4.41 22.56 7.68
C VAL A 177 -4.22 22.78 6.19
N TYR A 178 -4.66 21.80 5.40
CA TYR A 178 -4.67 21.84 3.95
C TYR A 178 -6.10 21.95 3.43
N VAL A 179 -6.28 22.69 2.33
CA VAL A 179 -7.51 22.74 1.55
C VAL A 179 -7.09 22.69 0.08
N ASN A 180 -7.62 21.73 -0.69
CA ASN A 180 -7.32 21.53 -2.11
C ASN A 180 -5.80 21.49 -2.39
N GLY A 181 -5.05 20.75 -1.58
CA GLY A 181 -3.62 20.58 -1.76
C GLY A 181 -2.73 21.72 -1.23
N GLN A 182 -3.32 22.83 -0.74
CA GLN A 182 -2.56 23.99 -0.28
C GLN A 182 -2.74 24.24 1.21
N LEU A 183 -1.69 24.72 1.88
CA LEU A 183 -1.80 25.21 3.26
C LEU A 183 -2.81 26.36 3.32
N ASN A 184 -3.90 26.15 4.05
CA ASN A 184 -4.97 27.12 4.18
C ASN A 184 -5.70 26.90 5.51
N GLY A 185 -5.49 27.82 6.45
CA GLY A 185 -5.95 27.69 7.83
C GLY A 185 -4.80 27.67 8.85
N PRO A 186 -5.08 27.28 10.10
CA PRO A 186 -4.12 27.38 11.19
C PRO A 186 -2.93 26.44 11.03
N SER A 187 -1.76 26.90 11.50
CA SER A 187 -0.55 26.10 11.64
C SER A 187 0.06 26.31 13.02
N LYS A 188 0.62 25.24 13.59
CA LYS A 188 1.27 25.25 14.91
C LYS A 188 2.54 24.40 14.87
N HIS A 189 3.60 24.90 15.48
CA HIS A 189 4.85 24.18 15.74
C HIS A 189 5.06 24.09 17.25
N TYR A 190 5.70 23.02 17.69
CA TYR A 190 5.90 22.71 19.10
C TYR A 190 7.35 22.35 19.38
N ASP A 191 7.81 22.56 20.61
CA ASP A 191 9.11 22.09 21.11
C ASP A 191 9.03 20.63 21.60
N SER A 192 10.15 20.10 22.11
CA SER A 192 10.24 18.74 22.66
C SER A 192 9.37 18.49 23.89
N GLU A 193 8.98 19.56 24.60
CA GLU A 193 8.08 19.52 25.76
C GLU A 193 6.60 19.68 25.35
N GLY A 194 6.32 19.85 24.06
CA GLY A 194 4.96 20.03 23.53
C GLY A 194 4.42 21.45 23.68
N ARG A 195 5.26 22.44 24.01
CA ARG A 195 4.86 23.85 24.09
C ARG A 195 4.88 24.45 22.69
N ILE A 196 3.91 25.33 22.39
CA ILE A 196 3.88 26.04 21.10
C ILE A 196 5.12 26.94 21.00
N THR A 197 5.83 26.82 19.88
CA THR A 197 6.96 27.69 19.52
C THR A 197 6.58 28.68 18.43
N VAL A 198 5.67 28.28 17.53
CA VAL A 198 5.19 29.12 16.44
C VAL A 198 3.73 28.80 16.15
N GLU A 199 2.91 29.82 15.95
CA GLU A 199 1.58 29.64 15.39
C GLU A 199 1.17 30.80 14.47
N GLY A 200 0.31 30.51 13.51
CA GLY A 200 -0.26 31.50 12.62
C GLY A 200 -1.02 30.83 11.47
N PRO A 201 -1.87 31.58 10.75
CA PRO A 201 -2.60 31.02 9.64
C PRO A 201 -1.80 31.09 8.33
N TYR A 202 -2.07 30.12 7.46
CA TYR A 202 -1.75 30.18 6.04
C TYR A 202 -3.01 30.54 5.24
N LYS A 203 -2.82 31.20 4.10
CA LYS A 203 -3.84 31.38 3.05
C LYS A 203 -3.15 31.12 1.71
N ASN A 204 -3.69 30.18 0.93
CA ASN A 204 -3.17 29.80 -0.40
C ASN A 204 -1.64 29.52 -0.40
N GLY A 205 -1.19 28.71 0.56
CA GLY A 205 0.22 28.31 0.68
C GLY A 205 1.15 29.35 1.30
N LYS A 206 0.68 30.56 1.63
CA LYS A 206 1.50 31.65 2.17
C LYS A 206 1.08 32.01 3.59
N LYS A 207 2.05 32.41 4.44
CA LYS A 207 1.75 32.97 5.76
C LYS A 207 0.79 34.15 5.59
N HIS A 208 -0.26 34.19 6.40
CA HIS A 208 -1.28 35.23 6.37
C HIS A 208 -1.52 35.74 7.80
N SER A 209 -1.99 36.98 7.93
CA SER A 209 -2.32 37.61 9.21
C SER A 209 -1.16 37.53 10.23
N VAL A 210 -1.47 37.61 11.52
CA VAL A 210 -0.50 37.67 12.60
C VAL A 210 0.06 36.28 12.90
N TRP A 211 1.39 36.18 12.85
CA TRP A 211 2.17 35.04 13.30
C TRP A 211 2.81 35.34 14.65
N LYS A 212 2.69 34.41 15.58
CA LYS A 212 3.22 34.50 16.94
C LYS A 212 4.38 33.50 17.11
N TYR A 213 5.44 33.96 17.76
CA TYR A 213 6.63 33.17 18.06
C TYR A 213 6.88 33.20 19.57
N TYR A 214 7.15 32.03 20.12
CA TYR A 214 7.27 31.81 21.55
C TYR A 214 8.63 31.17 21.87
N SER A 215 9.15 31.48 23.06
CA SER A 215 10.32 30.83 23.65
C SER A 215 9.99 30.45 25.09
N ASN A 216 10.18 29.18 25.46
CA ASN A 216 9.83 28.64 26.78
C ASN A 216 8.38 29.00 27.22
N GLY A 217 7.43 28.93 26.28
CA GLY A 217 6.02 29.25 26.50
C GLY A 217 5.68 30.75 26.55
N LYS A 218 6.66 31.66 26.48
CA LYS A 218 6.43 33.11 26.49
C LYS A 218 6.46 33.68 25.08
N LEU A 219 5.51 34.56 24.76
CA LEU A 219 5.47 35.26 23.48
C LEU A 219 6.68 36.20 23.38
N ILE A 220 7.52 36.01 22.36
CA ILE A 220 8.72 36.83 22.14
C ILE A 220 8.60 37.75 20.93
N LYS A 221 7.76 37.39 19.96
CA LYS A 221 7.63 38.13 18.70
C LYS A 221 6.29 37.88 18.06
N THR A 222 5.75 38.93 17.47
CA THR A 222 4.66 38.86 16.49
C THR A 222 5.14 39.40 15.15
N LYS A 223 4.59 38.88 14.06
CA LYS A 223 4.82 39.43 12.72
C LYS A 223 3.53 39.33 11.91
N ASP A 224 3.07 40.45 11.39
CA ASP A 224 1.92 40.50 10.49
C ASP A 224 2.34 40.20 9.05
N PHE A 225 1.66 39.26 8.42
CA PHE A 225 1.82 38.85 7.02
C PHE A 225 0.57 39.16 6.18
N THR A 226 -0.30 40.06 6.64
CA THR A 226 -1.41 40.57 5.85
C THR A 226 -0.86 41.29 4.62
N ILE A 227 -1.23 40.79 3.43
CA ILE A 227 -0.90 41.44 2.17
C ILE A 227 -2.01 42.45 1.89
N TYR A 228 -1.69 43.73 1.97
CA TYR A 228 -2.58 44.79 1.52
C TYR A 228 -2.49 44.93 0.00
N SER A 229 -3.65 44.98 -0.67
CA SER A 229 -3.70 45.38 -2.08
C SER A 229 -3.22 46.84 -2.18
N LYS A 230 -2.25 47.11 -3.06
CA LYS A 230 -1.89 48.50 -3.43
C LYS A 230 -2.99 49.18 -4.26
N ASN A 231 -3.99 48.43 -4.71
CA ASN A 231 -5.13 48.94 -5.46
C ASN A 231 -6.33 49.09 -4.51
N PRO A 232 -6.80 50.31 -4.23
CA PRO A 232 -7.92 50.57 -3.33
C PRO A 232 -9.26 49.98 -3.82
N TYR A 233 -9.34 49.53 -5.07
CA TYR A 233 -10.57 49.01 -5.70
C TYR A 233 -10.63 47.49 -5.88
N LYS A 234 -9.64 46.73 -5.38
CA LYS A 234 -9.70 45.25 -5.38
C LYS A 234 -9.97 44.72 -3.98
N GLN A 235 -11.24 44.46 -3.69
CA GLN A 235 -11.65 43.60 -2.56
C GLN A 235 -11.62 42.13 -3.02
N TYR A 236 -11.04 41.25 -2.21
CA TYR A 236 -11.03 39.80 -2.41
C TYR A 236 -11.97 39.12 -1.43
#